data_AF-A0A2H6FV45-F1
#
_entry.id   AF-A0A2H6FV45-F1
#
_cell.length_a   1.000
_cell.length_b   1.000
_cell.length_c   1.000
_cell.angle_alpha   90.00
_cell.angle_beta   90.00
_cell.angle_gamma   90.00
#
_symmetry.space_group_name_H-M   'P 1'
#
loop_
_entity.id
_entity.type
_entity.pdbx_description
1 polymer ?
#
loop_
_entity_poly.entity_id
_entity_poly.type
_entity_poly.pdbx_seq_one_letter_code
_entity_poly.pdbx_strand_id
1 'polypeptide(L)'
;MKRYFACLITFVFLLISAVPVVHARTEDAELYVARGIQKINEQNYSSALMLLKRAIKISPNSIEAVFYSGVAYTGLKNYKKAETAFHKVLQLDKDAVEAYFELGRIYYLTFECSKSSGNFSRFIALTAESPLKKQAEKMRKDCKKERRGEKRYKLDITLGGQYDSNVILEPDNPPVAGAGDADDIRGTVYISAAATLYEIGPAKLKVNYKFYQSFHADLDDYNIHYHNINPYIVVDILEPLQATAGYTLTYTLFGDELYSRKHIYQGKLKLKEGKHLSTEAIIEYKDNKYWDAPLFSTNRLRRGHTNTYGIKQNFTVKKLAGHVFYFADFNRAETAYWSYDGHRAGAKLVYQITTPLFISVSGEYNKRSHKAVFLGSSLKRKDEMTKYGAKLTYYIIPDRLSVALTDTYTNNSSNLSNYDYSRNIVGIFLKVGVL
;
A
#
# COMPACT_ATOMS: atom_id res chain seq x y z
N MET A 1 76.81 45.09 -16.98
CA MET A 1 75.83 44.33 -17.80
C MET A 1 75.99 42.80 -17.80
N LYS A 2 77.18 42.21 -17.52
CA LYS A 2 77.36 40.74 -17.58
C LYS A 2 76.72 39.91 -16.44
N ARG A 3 76.33 40.50 -15.31
CA ARG A 3 75.74 39.77 -14.16
C ARG A 3 74.21 39.56 -14.22
N TYR A 4 73.49 40.38 -14.98
CA TYR A 4 72.03 40.22 -15.14
C TYR A 4 71.66 39.18 -16.21
N PHE A 5 72.54 38.94 -17.19
CA PHE A 5 72.30 37.96 -18.26
C PHE A 5 72.40 36.50 -17.78
N ALA A 6 73.29 36.21 -16.83
CA ALA A 6 73.45 34.86 -16.27
C ALA A 6 72.28 34.44 -15.36
N CYS A 7 71.60 35.40 -14.71
CA CYS A 7 70.45 35.16 -13.84
C CYS A 7 69.15 34.95 -14.66
N LEU A 8 69.01 35.61 -15.81
CA LEU A 8 67.87 35.41 -16.71
C LEU A 8 67.90 34.03 -17.39
N ILE A 9 69.08 33.56 -17.80
CA ILE A 9 69.26 32.25 -18.46
C ILE A 9 68.99 31.09 -17.49
N THR A 10 69.36 31.23 -16.21
CA THR A 10 69.09 30.22 -15.17
C THR A 10 67.62 30.15 -14.77
N PHE A 11 66.91 31.29 -14.76
CA PHE A 11 65.46 31.33 -14.50
C PHE A 11 64.65 30.75 -15.68
N VAL A 12 65.08 30.99 -16.92
CA VAL A 12 64.47 30.39 -18.13
C VAL A 12 64.73 28.88 -18.19
N PHE A 13 65.90 28.38 -17.76
CA PHE A 13 66.17 26.94 -17.66
C PHE A 13 65.35 26.23 -16.56
N LEU A 14 65.09 26.90 -15.44
CA LEU A 14 64.20 26.40 -14.38
C LEU A 14 62.72 26.36 -14.81
N LEU A 15 62.28 27.34 -15.62
CA LEU A 15 60.95 27.32 -16.23
C LEU A 15 60.82 26.22 -17.31
N ILE A 16 61.85 25.98 -18.12
CA ILE A 16 61.83 24.94 -19.17
C ILE A 16 61.92 23.51 -18.59
N SER A 17 62.52 23.34 -17.41
CA SER A 17 62.61 22.04 -16.71
C SER A 17 61.42 21.73 -15.80
N ALA A 18 60.66 22.74 -15.35
CA ALA A 18 59.44 22.55 -14.57
C ALA A 18 58.23 22.12 -15.43
N VAL A 19 58.17 22.56 -16.69
CA VAL A 19 57.08 22.22 -17.63
C VAL A 19 56.99 20.72 -17.95
N PRO A 20 58.08 19.97 -18.27
CA PRO A 20 57.97 18.54 -18.57
C PRO A 20 57.59 17.71 -17.33
N VAL A 21 57.95 18.12 -16.12
CA VAL A 21 57.61 17.39 -14.88
C VAL A 21 56.12 17.52 -14.52
N VAL A 22 55.53 18.70 -14.74
CA VAL A 22 54.08 18.89 -14.54
C VAL A 22 53.29 18.15 -15.63
N HIS A 23 53.77 18.19 -16.88
CA HIS A 23 53.14 17.50 -18.00
C HIS A 23 53.14 15.97 -17.86
N ALA A 24 54.26 15.37 -17.46
CA ALA A 24 54.35 13.92 -17.22
C ALA A 24 53.44 13.46 -16.06
N ARG A 25 53.31 14.26 -14.99
CA ARG A 25 52.39 13.95 -13.88
C ARG A 25 50.92 14.02 -14.28
N THR A 26 50.55 14.93 -15.20
CA THR A 26 49.17 15.00 -15.69
C THR A 26 48.81 13.81 -16.59
N GLU A 27 49.74 13.35 -17.44
CA GLU A 27 49.56 12.16 -18.28
C GLU A 27 49.35 10.88 -17.44
N ASP A 28 50.09 10.74 -16.35
CA ASP A 28 49.91 9.61 -15.41
C ASP A 28 48.50 9.57 -14.81
N ALA A 29 47.94 10.74 -14.45
CA ALA A 29 46.60 10.83 -13.88
C ALA A 29 45.52 10.41 -14.89
N GLU A 30 45.62 10.90 -16.13
CA GLU A 30 44.69 10.56 -17.22
C GLU A 30 44.72 9.06 -17.54
N LEU A 31 45.90 8.45 -17.54
CA LEU A 31 46.03 6.99 -17.71
C LEU A 31 45.31 6.20 -16.62
N TYR A 32 45.42 6.64 -15.36
CA TYR A 32 44.69 6.01 -14.25
C TYR A 32 43.17 6.19 -14.37
N VAL A 33 42.71 7.34 -14.87
CA VAL A 33 41.28 7.57 -15.17
C VAL A 33 40.79 6.63 -16.26
N ALA A 34 41.48 6.56 -17.40
CA ALA A 34 41.12 5.70 -18.52
C ALA A 34 41.01 4.23 -18.10
N ARG A 35 42.00 3.72 -17.34
CA ARG A 35 41.95 2.36 -16.78
C ARG A 35 40.82 2.18 -15.75
N GLY A 36 40.52 3.21 -14.96
CA GLY A 36 39.39 3.23 -14.03
C GLY A 36 38.05 3.07 -14.75
N ILE A 37 37.86 3.82 -15.85
CA ILE A 37 36.67 3.74 -16.71
C ILE A 37 36.54 2.36 -17.34
N GLN A 38 37.64 1.79 -17.85
CA GLN A 38 37.66 0.42 -18.36
C GLN A 38 37.16 -0.57 -17.29
N LYS A 39 37.63 -0.46 -16.05
CA LYS A 39 37.19 -1.32 -14.95
C LYS A 39 35.71 -1.11 -14.58
N ILE A 40 35.17 0.09 -14.74
CA ILE A 40 33.72 0.35 -14.60
C ILE A 40 32.94 -0.39 -15.68
N ASN A 41 33.41 -0.36 -16.93
CA ASN A 41 32.77 -1.08 -18.05
C ASN A 41 32.80 -2.60 -17.85
N GLU A 42 33.84 -3.13 -17.20
CA GLU A 42 33.95 -4.53 -16.75
C GLU A 42 33.12 -4.82 -15.47
N GLN A 43 32.38 -3.84 -14.93
CA GLN A 43 31.65 -3.90 -13.66
C GLN A 43 32.53 -4.20 -12.44
N ASN A 44 33.85 -4.06 -12.55
CA ASN A 44 34.81 -4.22 -11.47
C ASN A 44 35.03 -2.88 -10.73
N TYR A 45 33.99 -2.44 -10.03
CA TYR A 45 33.95 -1.13 -9.37
C TYR A 45 35.01 -0.95 -8.27
N SER A 46 35.38 -2.02 -7.57
CA SER A 46 36.44 -1.99 -6.55
C SER A 46 37.80 -1.66 -7.15
N SER A 47 38.16 -2.30 -8.27
CA SER A 47 39.41 -2.03 -8.98
C SER A 47 39.39 -0.64 -9.63
N ALA A 48 38.24 -0.23 -10.17
CA ALA A 48 38.05 1.12 -10.69
C ALA A 48 38.34 2.19 -9.62
N LEU A 49 37.77 2.07 -8.42
CA LEU A 49 38.02 3.01 -7.33
C LEU A 49 39.49 3.06 -6.91
N MET A 50 40.22 1.94 -6.94
CA MET A 50 41.64 1.94 -6.63
C MET A 50 42.44 2.77 -7.63
N LEU A 51 42.14 2.63 -8.93
CA LEU A 51 42.78 3.39 -10.01
C LEU A 51 42.40 4.88 -9.94
N LEU A 52 41.11 5.17 -9.78
CA LEU A 52 40.59 6.54 -9.69
C LEU A 52 41.12 7.29 -8.45
N LYS A 53 41.33 6.60 -7.32
CA LYS A 53 42.00 7.20 -6.15
C LYS A 53 43.46 7.57 -6.43
N ARG A 54 44.17 6.78 -7.25
CA ARG A 54 45.54 7.14 -7.68
C ARG A 54 45.49 8.37 -8.59
N ALA A 55 44.56 8.43 -9.52
CA ALA A 55 44.34 9.62 -10.35
C ALA A 55 44.06 10.88 -9.50
N ILE A 56 43.15 10.79 -8.52
CA ILE A 56 42.84 11.90 -7.60
C ILE A 56 44.05 12.29 -6.74
N LYS A 57 44.92 11.35 -6.36
CA LYS A 57 46.14 11.67 -5.61
C LYS A 57 47.14 12.49 -6.44
N ILE A 58 47.20 12.23 -7.75
CA ILE A 58 48.08 12.92 -8.68
C ILE A 58 47.47 14.26 -9.11
N SER A 59 46.16 14.28 -9.39
CA SER A 59 45.38 15.47 -9.75
C SER A 59 44.11 15.58 -8.87
N PRO A 60 44.21 16.26 -7.70
CA PRO A 60 43.11 16.35 -6.71
C PRO A 60 41.81 17.00 -7.20
N ASN A 61 41.91 17.78 -8.27
CA ASN A 61 40.82 18.53 -8.89
C ASN A 61 40.41 17.95 -10.26
N SER A 62 40.85 16.73 -10.61
CA SER A 62 40.36 16.04 -11.81
C SER A 62 38.86 15.75 -11.66
N ILE A 63 38.04 16.50 -12.39
CA ILE A 63 36.58 16.36 -12.41
C ILE A 63 36.21 14.94 -12.85
N GLU A 64 36.85 14.44 -13.90
CA GLU A 64 36.60 13.11 -14.47
C GLU A 64 36.91 11.99 -13.46
N ALA A 65 38.06 12.06 -12.77
CA ALA A 65 38.42 11.07 -11.75
C ALA A 65 37.42 11.04 -10.58
N VAL A 66 36.93 12.23 -10.16
CA VAL A 66 35.93 12.35 -9.10
C VAL A 66 34.56 11.85 -9.58
N PHE A 67 34.15 12.19 -10.80
CA PHE A 67 32.90 11.75 -11.40
C PHE A 67 32.83 10.22 -11.49
N TYR A 68 33.83 9.58 -12.10
CA TYR A 68 33.86 8.13 -12.22
C TYR A 68 34.05 7.43 -10.87
N SER A 69 34.63 8.10 -9.86
CA SER A 69 34.62 7.58 -8.48
C SER A 69 33.19 7.52 -7.93
N GLY A 70 32.36 8.54 -8.21
CA GLY A 70 30.94 8.54 -7.90
C GLY A 70 30.17 7.40 -8.59
N VAL A 71 30.46 7.17 -9.88
CA VAL A 71 29.88 6.05 -10.65
C VAL A 71 30.26 4.71 -10.03
N ALA A 72 31.54 4.51 -9.70
CA ALA A 72 32.00 3.27 -9.09
C ALA A 72 31.43 3.07 -7.67
N TYR A 73 31.31 4.12 -6.86
CA TYR A 73 30.62 4.05 -5.57
C TYR A 73 29.13 3.68 -5.72
N THR A 74 28.47 4.17 -6.77
CA THR A 74 27.08 3.80 -7.10
C THR A 74 26.98 2.31 -7.46
N GLY A 75 27.91 1.79 -8.27
CA GLY A 75 27.99 0.37 -8.61
C GLY A 75 28.22 -0.54 -7.38
N LEU A 76 28.95 -0.04 -6.38
CA LEU A 76 29.13 -0.71 -5.08
C LEU A 76 27.97 -0.48 -4.09
N LYS A 77 26.89 0.18 -4.51
CA LYS A 77 25.74 0.58 -3.67
C LYS A 77 26.12 1.44 -2.46
N ASN A 78 27.28 2.10 -2.50
CA ASN A 78 27.71 3.06 -1.47
C ASN A 78 27.21 4.46 -1.81
N TYR A 79 25.89 4.64 -1.73
CA TYR A 79 25.21 5.84 -2.22
C TYR A 79 25.66 7.13 -1.54
N LYS A 80 25.99 7.10 -0.24
CA LYS A 80 26.48 8.27 0.51
C LYS A 80 27.80 8.81 -0.04
N LYS A 81 28.75 7.92 -0.35
CA LYS A 81 30.03 8.32 -0.96
C LYS A 81 29.85 8.76 -2.41
N ALA A 82 28.95 8.12 -3.15
CA ALA A 82 28.61 8.52 -4.51
C ALA A 82 28.01 9.94 -4.56
N GLU A 83 27.02 10.22 -3.70
CA GLU A 83 26.41 11.55 -3.54
C GLU A 83 27.46 12.62 -3.24
N THR A 84 28.38 12.33 -2.29
CA THR A 84 29.47 13.26 -1.96
C THR A 84 30.39 13.52 -3.16
N ALA A 85 30.71 12.48 -3.94
CA ALA A 85 31.54 12.63 -5.13
C ALA A 85 30.86 13.49 -6.21
N PHE A 86 29.58 13.24 -6.52
CA PHE A 86 28.86 14.03 -7.52
C PHE A 86 28.59 15.47 -7.09
N HIS A 87 28.38 15.73 -5.79
CA HIS A 87 28.37 17.11 -5.29
C HIS A 87 29.73 17.79 -5.43
N LYS A 88 30.84 17.08 -5.20
CA LYS A 88 32.18 17.62 -5.46
C LYS A 88 32.39 17.93 -6.95
N VAL A 89 31.88 17.09 -7.87
CA VAL A 89 31.86 17.41 -9.31
C VAL A 89 31.15 18.73 -9.56
N LEU A 90 29.93 18.90 -9.05
CA LEU A 90 29.14 20.14 -9.21
C LEU A 90 29.77 21.38 -8.53
N GLN A 91 30.65 21.19 -7.55
CA GLN A 91 31.45 22.27 -6.96
C GLN A 91 32.61 22.70 -7.84
N LEU A 92 33.28 21.74 -8.49
CA LEU A 92 34.40 21.99 -9.41
C LEU A 92 33.92 22.52 -10.76
N ASP A 93 32.77 22.00 -11.23
CA ASP A 93 32.13 22.39 -12.48
C ASP A 93 30.61 22.37 -12.31
N LYS A 94 30.01 23.56 -12.30
CA LYS A 94 28.57 23.74 -12.13
C LYS A 94 27.76 23.31 -13.35
N ASP A 95 28.42 23.18 -14.49
CA ASP A 95 27.84 22.83 -15.79
C ASP A 95 28.03 21.34 -16.13
N ALA A 96 28.57 20.53 -15.20
CA ALA A 96 28.65 19.08 -15.32
C ALA A 96 27.25 18.44 -15.26
N VAL A 97 26.53 18.49 -16.37
CA VAL A 97 25.11 18.13 -16.47
C VAL A 97 24.85 16.67 -16.05
N GLU A 98 25.77 15.77 -16.39
CA GLU A 98 25.72 14.35 -16.05
C GLU A 98 25.69 14.10 -14.54
N ALA A 99 26.30 14.97 -13.74
CA ALA A 99 26.27 14.84 -12.28
C ALA A 99 24.86 14.99 -11.72
N TYR A 100 24.01 15.83 -12.34
CA TYR A 100 22.58 15.92 -11.96
C TYR A 100 21.83 14.63 -12.31
N PHE A 101 22.14 13.96 -13.43
CA PHE A 101 21.53 12.67 -13.75
C PHE A 101 21.90 11.61 -12.72
N GLU A 102 23.18 11.54 -12.36
CA GLU A 102 23.72 10.58 -11.40
C GLU A 102 23.17 10.80 -9.99
N LEU A 103 23.10 12.04 -9.52
CA LEU A 103 22.41 12.40 -8.27
C LEU A 103 20.93 12.03 -8.32
N GLY A 104 20.25 12.35 -9.43
CA GLY A 104 18.85 11.97 -9.66
C GLY A 104 18.64 10.46 -9.55
N ARG A 105 19.55 9.66 -10.12
CA ARG A 105 19.56 8.20 -10.08
C ARG A 105 19.85 7.67 -8.68
N ILE A 106 20.80 8.24 -7.95
CA ILE A 106 21.08 7.87 -6.55
C ILE A 106 19.84 8.08 -5.70
N TYR A 107 19.25 9.28 -5.74
CA TYR A 107 18.04 9.58 -4.97
C TYR A 107 16.84 8.74 -5.40
N TYR A 108 16.78 8.32 -6.66
CA TYR A 108 15.78 7.36 -7.12
C TYR A 108 15.99 5.98 -6.47
N LEU A 109 17.23 5.50 -6.39
CA LEU A 109 17.58 4.22 -5.78
C LEU A 109 17.45 4.22 -4.25
N THR A 110 17.53 5.39 -3.61
CA THR A 110 17.32 5.58 -2.16
C THR A 110 15.91 6.05 -1.80
N PHE A 111 14.98 6.05 -2.76
CA PHE A 111 13.58 6.46 -2.60
C PHE A 111 13.36 7.92 -2.14
N GLU A 112 14.34 8.79 -2.33
CA GLU A 112 14.26 10.23 -2.05
C GLU A 112 13.66 11.00 -3.25
N CYS A 113 12.41 10.70 -3.59
CA CYS A 113 11.75 11.13 -4.83
C CYS A 113 11.70 12.66 -5.06
N SER A 114 11.71 13.47 -3.99
CA SER A 114 11.77 14.94 -4.12
C SER A 114 13.11 15.41 -4.69
N LYS A 115 14.22 14.95 -4.09
CA LYS A 115 15.58 15.28 -4.55
C LYS A 115 15.85 14.66 -5.93
N SER A 116 15.39 13.43 -6.16
CA SER A 116 15.48 12.76 -7.46
C SER A 116 14.80 13.56 -8.56
N SER A 117 13.54 13.97 -8.34
CA SER A 117 12.77 14.76 -9.31
C SER A 117 13.39 16.13 -9.58
N GLY A 118 13.97 16.78 -8.55
CA GLY A 118 14.68 18.05 -8.71
C GLY A 118 15.91 17.93 -9.60
N ASN A 119 16.77 16.95 -9.32
CA ASN A 119 17.98 16.67 -10.08
C ASN A 119 17.67 16.24 -11.53
N PHE A 120 16.72 15.32 -11.74
CA PHE A 120 16.29 14.97 -13.09
C PHE A 120 15.68 16.15 -13.83
N SER A 121 14.94 17.04 -13.17
CA SER A 121 14.41 18.25 -13.82
C SER A 121 15.53 19.18 -14.28
N ARG A 122 16.58 19.34 -13.47
CA ARG A 122 17.77 20.13 -13.86
C ARG A 122 18.48 19.49 -15.05
N PHE A 123 18.72 18.19 -15.00
CA PHE A 123 19.31 17.43 -16.12
C PHE A 123 18.49 17.57 -17.41
N ILE A 124 17.18 17.34 -17.36
CA ILE A 124 16.27 17.44 -18.52
C ILE A 124 16.26 18.85 -19.12
N ALA A 125 16.33 19.89 -18.28
CA ALA A 125 16.33 21.28 -18.73
C ALA A 125 17.64 21.70 -19.44
N LEU A 126 18.76 21.06 -19.09
CA LEU A 126 20.10 21.39 -19.61
C LEU A 126 20.57 20.46 -20.74
N THR A 127 19.80 19.42 -21.09
CA THR A 127 20.19 18.43 -22.10
C THR A 127 19.30 18.48 -23.35
N ALA A 128 19.94 18.35 -24.51
CA ALA A 128 19.27 18.01 -25.75
C ALA A 128 18.70 16.58 -25.70
N GLU A 129 17.83 16.23 -26.65
CA GLU A 129 17.22 14.90 -26.70
C GLU A 129 18.26 13.78 -26.76
N SER A 130 18.17 12.83 -25.82
CA SER A 130 19.08 11.69 -25.69
C SER A 130 18.38 10.51 -24.99
N PRO A 131 18.90 9.27 -25.11
CA PRO A 131 18.40 8.13 -24.35
C PRO A 131 18.42 8.37 -22.83
N LEU A 132 19.44 9.08 -22.31
CA LEU A 132 19.54 9.44 -20.90
C LEU A 132 18.44 10.43 -20.49
N LYS A 133 18.10 11.41 -21.34
CA LYS A 133 16.99 12.34 -21.08
C LYS A 133 15.66 11.59 -20.97
N LYS A 134 15.38 10.66 -21.88
CA LYS A 134 14.20 9.79 -21.82
C LYS A 134 14.18 8.93 -20.54
N GLN A 135 15.33 8.41 -20.12
CA GLN A 135 15.46 7.65 -18.88
C GLN A 135 15.16 8.53 -17.65
N ALA A 136 15.73 9.73 -17.58
CA ALA A 136 15.47 10.71 -16.53
C ALA A 136 13.99 11.11 -16.48
N GLU A 137 13.35 11.32 -17.63
CA GLU A 137 11.92 11.61 -17.73
C GLU A 137 11.05 10.49 -17.18
N LYS A 138 11.38 9.23 -17.51
CA LYS A 138 10.70 8.05 -16.98
C LYS A 138 10.84 7.98 -15.46
N MET A 139 12.06 8.05 -14.94
CA MET A 139 12.34 7.97 -13.50
C MET A 139 11.69 9.14 -12.75
N ARG A 140 11.73 10.36 -13.30
CA ARG A 140 11.02 11.53 -12.77
C ARG A 140 9.50 11.33 -12.78
N LYS A 141 8.93 10.74 -13.84
CA LYS A 141 7.49 10.45 -13.93
C LYS A 141 7.09 9.40 -12.88
N ASP A 142 7.92 8.40 -12.65
CA ASP A 142 7.73 7.39 -11.61
C ASP A 142 7.76 8.04 -10.22
N CYS A 143 8.75 8.89 -9.92
CA CYS A 143 8.77 9.70 -8.69
C CYS A 143 7.57 10.65 -8.57
N LYS A 144 7.08 11.23 -9.68
CA LYS A 144 5.91 12.13 -9.67
C LYS A 144 4.60 11.38 -9.42
N LYS A 145 4.49 10.11 -9.82
CA LYS A 145 3.36 9.24 -9.46
C LYS A 145 3.36 8.95 -7.96
N GLU A 146 4.52 8.66 -7.38
CA GLU A 146 4.66 8.49 -5.93
C GLU A 146 4.40 9.81 -5.18
N ARG A 147 4.93 10.94 -5.67
CA ARG A 147 4.76 12.29 -5.08
C ARG A 147 3.34 12.83 -5.22
N ARG A 148 2.58 12.38 -6.23
CA ARG A 148 1.14 12.66 -6.31
C ARG A 148 0.36 12.01 -5.17
N GLY A 149 0.97 11.07 -4.44
CA GLY A 149 0.42 10.46 -3.24
C GLY A 149 -0.89 9.71 -3.50
N GLU A 150 -1.39 9.03 -2.47
CA GLU A 150 -2.83 8.81 -2.40
C GLU A 150 -3.50 10.19 -2.44
N LYS A 151 -4.58 10.35 -3.22
CA LYS A 151 -5.37 11.59 -3.19
C LYS A 151 -5.66 11.92 -1.72
N ARG A 152 -5.41 13.17 -1.33
CA ARG A 152 -5.61 13.61 0.06
C ARG A 152 -7.05 13.39 0.54
N TYR A 153 -8.00 13.41 -0.39
CA TYR A 153 -9.40 13.12 -0.16
C TYR A 153 -9.92 12.21 -1.28
N LYS A 154 -10.87 11.36 -0.93
CA LYS A 154 -11.63 10.55 -1.87
C LYS A 154 -13.07 10.48 -1.40
N LEU A 155 -14.01 10.65 -2.32
CA LEU A 155 -15.43 10.45 -2.07
C LEU A 155 -16.00 9.56 -3.17
N ASP A 156 -16.57 8.44 -2.78
CA ASP A 156 -17.22 7.47 -3.65
C ASP A 156 -18.69 7.35 -3.22
N ILE A 157 -19.63 7.52 -4.15
CA ILE A 157 -21.05 7.22 -3.97
C ILE A 157 -21.37 6.02 -4.86
N THR A 158 -22.01 5.00 -4.30
CA THR A 158 -22.46 3.81 -5.03
C THR A 158 -23.95 3.61 -4.79
N LEU A 159 -24.70 3.50 -5.88
CA LEU A 159 -26.10 3.12 -5.88
C LEU A 159 -26.20 1.71 -6.45
N GLY A 160 -27.06 0.87 -5.89
CA GLY A 160 -27.25 -0.48 -6.41
C GLY A 160 -28.63 -1.04 -6.17
N GLY A 161 -29.05 -1.92 -7.06
CA GLY A 161 -30.20 -2.80 -6.87
C GLY A 161 -29.72 -4.23 -6.64
N GLN A 162 -30.36 -4.93 -5.72
CA GLN A 162 -30.02 -6.32 -5.40
C GLN A 162 -31.29 -7.17 -5.30
N TYR A 163 -31.17 -8.42 -5.72
CA TYR A 163 -32.09 -9.49 -5.34
C TYR A 163 -31.42 -10.33 -4.26
N ASP A 164 -32.16 -10.63 -3.19
CA ASP A 164 -31.70 -11.38 -2.03
C ASP A 164 -32.62 -12.56 -1.81
N SER A 165 -32.14 -13.79 -2.04
CA SER A 165 -32.98 -14.98 -2.00
C SER A 165 -33.38 -15.43 -0.60
N ASN A 166 -32.82 -14.82 0.45
CA ASN A 166 -33.10 -15.16 1.84
C ASN A 166 -32.68 -13.98 2.74
N VAL A 167 -33.62 -13.08 3.03
CA VAL A 167 -33.35 -11.83 3.75
C VAL A 167 -33.04 -12.12 5.22
N ILE A 168 -31.76 -12.02 5.54
CA ILE A 168 -31.23 -12.19 6.90
C ILE A 168 -30.46 -10.93 7.29
N LEU A 169 -30.85 -10.32 8.41
CA LEU A 169 -30.29 -9.06 8.91
C LEU A 169 -28.84 -9.21 9.41
N GLU A 170 -28.57 -10.24 10.22
CA GLU A 170 -27.22 -10.67 10.56
C GLU A 170 -27.17 -12.20 10.58
N PRO A 171 -26.17 -12.84 9.94
CA PRO A 171 -25.97 -14.30 9.95
C PRO A 171 -25.94 -14.94 11.35
N ASP A 172 -25.64 -14.14 12.36
CA ASP A 172 -25.50 -14.58 13.74
C ASP A 172 -26.83 -14.61 14.48
N ASN A 173 -27.87 -13.93 13.96
CA ASN A 173 -29.17 -13.83 14.59
C ASN A 173 -30.09 -14.95 14.11
N PRO A 174 -30.95 -15.52 14.97
CA PRO A 174 -31.98 -16.41 14.48
C PRO A 174 -32.91 -15.59 13.56
N PRO A 175 -33.41 -16.17 12.46
CA PRO A 175 -34.44 -15.55 11.67
C PRO A 175 -35.64 -15.27 12.59
N VAL A 176 -36.30 -14.15 12.36
CA VAL A 176 -37.57 -13.84 13.02
C VAL A 176 -38.53 -14.99 12.69
N ALA A 177 -39.31 -15.45 13.67
CA ALA A 177 -40.25 -16.56 13.45
C ALA A 177 -41.15 -16.26 12.23
N GLY A 178 -41.08 -17.11 11.20
CA GLY A 178 -41.81 -16.95 9.94
C GLY A 178 -41.06 -16.25 8.79
N ALA A 179 -39.81 -15.81 9.00
CA ALA A 179 -39.02 -15.08 7.99
C ALA A 179 -37.78 -15.84 7.47
N GLY A 180 -37.63 -17.13 7.80
CA GLY A 180 -36.69 -17.99 7.08
C GLY A 180 -37.20 -18.19 5.67
N ASP A 181 -36.34 -17.94 4.66
CA ASP A 181 -36.58 -18.17 3.23
C ASP A 181 -37.43 -17.11 2.50
N ALA A 182 -37.61 -15.92 3.07
CA ALA A 182 -38.23 -14.81 2.35
C ALA A 182 -37.20 -14.13 1.43
N ASP A 183 -37.47 -14.10 0.12
CA ASP A 183 -36.72 -13.31 -0.84
C ASP A 183 -37.23 -11.88 -0.94
N ASP A 184 -36.37 -10.95 -1.35
CA ASP A 184 -36.77 -9.56 -1.62
C ASP A 184 -35.80 -8.87 -2.58
N ILE A 185 -36.29 -7.82 -3.23
CA ILE A 185 -35.49 -6.86 -3.98
C ILE A 185 -35.20 -5.66 -3.07
N ARG A 186 -33.96 -5.21 -3.05
CA ARG A 186 -33.59 -3.98 -2.34
C ARG A 186 -32.80 -2.98 -3.16
N GLY A 187 -33.09 -1.72 -2.94
CA GLY A 187 -32.20 -0.60 -3.25
C GLY A 187 -31.11 -0.47 -2.19
N THR A 188 -29.91 -0.02 -2.59
CA THR A 188 -28.80 0.23 -1.67
C THR A 188 -28.09 1.53 -2.01
N VAL A 189 -27.72 2.26 -0.96
CA VAL A 189 -26.87 3.45 -1.04
C VAL A 189 -25.62 3.18 -0.23
N TYR A 190 -24.44 3.37 -0.84
CA TYR A 190 -23.16 3.25 -0.16
C TYR A 190 -22.32 4.50 -0.42
N ILE A 191 -21.92 5.17 0.66
CA ILE A 191 -21.03 6.34 0.60
C ILE A 191 -19.72 5.97 1.28
N SER A 192 -18.60 6.27 0.65
CA SER A 192 -17.26 6.03 1.17
C SER A 192 -16.43 7.30 1.02
N ALA A 193 -16.05 7.89 2.15
CA ALA A 193 -15.13 9.02 2.20
C ALA A 193 -13.82 8.60 2.86
N ALA A 194 -12.69 9.05 2.32
CA ALA A 194 -11.37 8.81 2.88
C ALA A 194 -10.56 10.10 2.84
N ALA A 195 -9.77 10.36 3.88
CA ALA A 195 -8.89 11.51 3.94
C ALA A 195 -7.56 11.20 4.63
N THR A 196 -6.47 11.76 4.11
CA THR A 196 -5.20 11.87 4.82
C THR A 196 -5.15 13.26 5.46
N LEU A 197 -5.36 13.31 6.78
CA LEU A 197 -5.48 14.56 7.52
C LEU A 197 -4.11 15.22 7.70
N TYR A 198 -3.14 14.44 8.17
CA TYR A 198 -1.78 14.89 8.47
C TYR A 198 -0.74 13.87 8.01
N GLU A 199 0.43 14.38 7.64
CA GLU A 199 1.65 13.61 7.42
C GLU A 199 2.76 14.29 8.24
N ILE A 200 3.27 13.61 9.27
CA ILE A 200 4.28 14.13 10.20
C ILE A 200 5.42 13.12 10.25
N GLY A 201 6.50 13.41 9.54
CA GLY A 201 7.64 12.49 9.40
C GLY A 201 7.19 11.13 8.83
N PRO A 202 7.49 10.00 9.51
CA PRO A 202 7.10 8.66 9.06
C PRO A 202 5.61 8.32 9.33
N ALA A 203 4.87 9.20 10.01
CA ALA A 203 3.51 8.94 10.44
C ALA A 203 2.47 9.65 9.56
N LYS A 204 1.39 8.94 9.22
CA LYS A 204 0.24 9.45 8.47
C LYS A 204 -1.03 9.22 9.26
N LEU A 205 -1.73 10.30 9.60
CA LEU A 205 -3.06 10.23 10.21
C LEU A 205 -4.11 10.24 9.10
N LYS A 206 -4.91 9.17 9.05
CA LYS A 206 -5.96 8.96 8.06
C LYS A 206 -7.30 8.77 8.75
N VAL A 207 -8.37 9.08 8.03
CA VAL A 207 -9.74 8.81 8.44
C VAL A 207 -10.53 8.27 7.27
N ASN A 208 -11.28 7.21 7.52
CA ASN A 208 -12.28 6.68 6.60
C ASN A 208 -13.66 6.82 7.22
N TYR A 209 -14.64 7.13 6.40
CA TYR A 209 -16.05 7.05 6.74
C TYR A 209 -16.77 6.19 5.71
N LYS A 210 -17.64 5.29 6.17
CA LYS A 210 -18.56 4.55 5.31
C LYS A 210 -19.97 4.66 5.84
N PHE A 211 -20.90 4.88 4.92
CA PHE A 211 -22.33 4.81 5.15
C PHE A 211 -22.91 3.76 4.21
N TYR A 212 -23.84 2.98 4.73
CA TYR A 212 -24.63 2.03 3.96
C TYR A 212 -26.09 2.14 4.38
N GLN A 213 -27.00 2.12 3.42
CA GLN A 213 -28.43 2.03 3.67
C GLN A 213 -29.07 1.05 2.69
N SER A 214 -30.00 0.24 3.18
CA SER A 214 -30.86 -0.62 2.36
C SER A 214 -32.30 -0.16 2.38
N PHE A 215 -32.99 -0.43 1.27
CA PHE A 215 -34.40 -0.15 1.04
C PHE A 215 -35.03 -1.39 0.40
N HIS A 216 -35.55 -2.27 1.24
CA HIS A 216 -36.31 -3.46 0.90
C HIS A 216 -37.68 -3.09 0.33
N ALA A 217 -38.15 -3.84 -0.65
CA ALA A 217 -39.41 -3.54 -1.34
C ALA A 217 -40.61 -4.08 -0.54
N ASP A 218 -40.53 -5.35 -0.14
CA ASP A 218 -41.61 -6.03 0.59
C ASP A 218 -41.28 -6.23 2.08
N LEU A 219 -39.99 -6.25 2.42
CA LEU A 219 -39.50 -6.44 3.80
C LEU A 219 -38.88 -5.15 4.35
N ASP A 220 -39.59 -4.03 4.25
CA ASP A 220 -39.11 -2.71 4.66
C ASP A 220 -38.73 -2.62 6.14
N ASP A 221 -39.37 -3.44 6.98
CA ASP A 221 -38.99 -3.72 8.35
C ASP A 221 -37.54 -4.23 8.49
N TYR A 222 -36.88 -4.70 7.43
CA TYR A 222 -35.47 -5.13 7.42
C TYR A 222 -34.49 -4.04 6.98
N ASN A 223 -34.98 -2.81 6.78
CA ASN A 223 -34.14 -1.68 6.41
C ASN A 223 -33.17 -1.29 7.52
N ILE A 224 -31.90 -1.13 7.14
CA ILE A 224 -30.84 -0.71 8.07
C ILE A 224 -30.09 0.49 7.54
N HIS A 225 -29.56 1.26 8.48
CA HIS A 225 -28.58 2.31 8.23
C HIS A 225 -27.32 1.97 9.02
N TYR A 226 -26.20 1.86 8.32
CA TYR A 226 -24.93 1.48 8.91
C TYR A 226 -23.90 2.59 8.73
N HIS A 227 -23.22 2.89 9.82
CA HIS A 227 -22.15 3.88 9.87
C HIS A 227 -20.86 3.22 10.34
N ASN A 228 -19.75 3.61 9.71
CA ASN A 228 -18.39 3.19 10.06
C ASN A 228 -17.47 4.41 10.02
N ILE A 229 -16.94 4.80 11.18
CA ILE A 229 -16.01 5.91 11.34
C ILE A 229 -14.68 5.31 11.79
N ASN A 230 -13.65 5.40 10.95
CA ASN A 230 -12.38 4.72 11.14
C ASN A 230 -11.19 5.68 11.00
N PRO A 231 -10.82 6.41 12.07
CA PRO A 231 -9.51 7.06 12.16
C PRO A 231 -8.41 6.05 12.45
N TYR A 232 -7.26 6.20 11.80
CA TYR A 232 -6.10 5.34 12.00
C TYR A 232 -4.81 6.05 11.66
N ILE A 233 -3.75 5.68 12.37
CA ILE A 233 -2.40 6.14 12.10
C ILE A 233 -1.60 5.01 11.46
N VAL A 234 -0.86 5.36 10.41
CA VAL A 234 0.11 4.47 9.77
C VAL A 234 1.49 5.04 10.02
N VAL A 235 2.41 4.21 10.49
CA VAL A 235 3.80 4.62 10.76
C VAL A 235 4.74 3.72 9.97
N ASP A 236 5.54 4.32 9.11
CA ASP A 236 6.67 3.66 8.45
C ASP A 236 7.84 3.59 9.45
N ILE A 237 7.93 2.50 10.23
CA ILE A 237 8.93 2.37 11.30
C ILE A 237 10.36 2.37 10.72
N LEU A 238 10.58 1.48 9.76
CA LEU A 238 11.84 1.16 9.10
C LEU A 238 11.45 0.36 7.87
N GLU A 239 11.86 0.72 6.66
CA GLU A 239 11.63 -0.20 5.53
C GLU A 239 12.32 -1.55 5.81
N PRO A 240 11.63 -2.70 5.64
CA PRO A 240 10.34 -2.91 4.97
C PRO A 240 9.08 -2.98 5.88
N LEU A 241 9.17 -2.62 7.16
CA LEU A 241 8.13 -2.75 8.17
C LEU A 241 7.28 -1.48 8.35
N GLN A 242 5.97 -1.64 8.30
CA GLN A 242 4.97 -0.59 8.56
C GLN A 242 4.03 -1.03 9.68
N ALA A 243 3.74 -0.13 10.63
CA ALA A 243 2.74 -0.35 11.66
C ALA A 243 1.47 0.46 11.38
N THR A 244 0.33 -0.05 11.83
CA THR A 244 -0.94 0.67 11.82
C THR A 244 -1.62 0.48 13.17
N ALA A 245 -2.09 1.58 13.75
CA ALA A 245 -2.99 1.56 14.89
C ALA A 245 -4.28 2.28 14.49
N GLY A 246 -5.42 1.63 14.68
CA GLY A 246 -6.71 2.12 14.24
C GLY A 246 -7.78 2.00 15.31
N TYR A 247 -8.70 2.94 15.31
CA TYR A 247 -9.96 2.86 16.02
C TYR A 247 -11.09 2.88 15.00
N THR A 248 -12.13 2.07 15.21
CA THR A 248 -13.35 2.12 14.42
C THR A 248 -14.55 2.17 15.33
N LEU A 249 -15.39 3.20 15.15
CA LEU A 249 -16.75 3.22 15.68
C LEU A 249 -17.68 2.75 14.56
N THR A 250 -18.41 1.67 14.80
CA THR A 250 -19.52 1.28 13.94
C THR A 250 -20.82 1.34 14.70
N TYR A 251 -21.89 1.77 14.05
CA TYR A 251 -23.24 1.59 14.59
C TYR A 251 -24.23 1.31 13.47
N THR A 252 -25.25 0.53 13.80
CA THR A 252 -26.35 0.17 12.91
C THR A 252 -27.64 0.67 13.54
N LEU A 253 -28.44 1.37 12.77
CA LEU A 253 -29.83 1.66 13.08
C LEU A 253 -30.73 0.69 12.32
N PHE A 254 -31.80 0.26 12.97
CA PHE A 254 -32.88 -0.55 12.42
C PHE A 254 -34.14 0.30 12.45
N GLY A 255 -34.57 0.78 11.28
CA GLY A 255 -35.34 2.03 11.23
C GLY A 255 -34.59 3.17 11.95
N ASP A 256 -35.24 3.80 12.91
CA ASP A 256 -34.67 4.88 13.74
C ASP A 256 -34.08 4.38 15.08
N GLU A 257 -34.15 3.09 15.36
CA GLU A 257 -33.68 2.52 16.63
C GLU A 257 -32.24 2.03 16.54
N LEU A 258 -31.44 2.32 17.58
CA LEU A 258 -30.05 1.87 17.64
C LEU A 258 -29.97 0.36 17.85
N TYR A 259 -29.65 -0.40 16.80
CA TYR A 259 -29.58 -1.86 16.85
C TYR A 259 -28.23 -2.38 17.37
N SER A 260 -27.12 -1.79 16.92
CA SER A 260 -25.79 -2.18 17.40
C SER A 260 -24.80 -1.02 17.42
N ARG A 261 -23.80 -1.11 18.29
CA ARG A 261 -22.66 -0.19 18.37
C ARG A 261 -21.41 -0.98 18.75
N LYS A 262 -20.33 -0.83 17.98
CA LYS A 262 -19.07 -1.55 18.20
C LYS A 262 -17.91 -0.57 18.24
N HIS A 263 -17.10 -0.68 19.28
CA HIS A 263 -15.81 0.00 19.40
C HIS A 263 -14.72 -1.00 19.04
N ILE A 264 -13.99 -0.77 17.96
CA ILE A 264 -13.00 -1.70 17.42
C ILE A 264 -11.62 -1.04 17.52
N TYR A 265 -10.70 -1.67 18.22
CA TYR A 265 -9.32 -1.25 18.36
C TYR A 265 -8.45 -2.26 17.62
N GLN A 266 -7.67 -1.79 16.65
CA GLN A 266 -6.90 -2.65 15.76
C GLN A 266 -5.43 -2.24 15.74
N GLY A 267 -4.56 -3.24 15.91
CA GLY A 267 -3.13 -3.15 15.64
C GLY A 267 -2.77 -4.02 14.44
N LYS A 268 -1.90 -3.51 13.56
CA LYS A 268 -1.42 -4.27 12.41
C LYS A 268 0.04 -3.99 12.15
N LEU A 269 0.81 -5.06 11.93
CA LEU A 269 2.18 -5.00 11.44
C LEU A 269 2.20 -5.54 10.02
N LYS A 270 2.76 -4.77 9.09
CA LYS A 270 2.89 -5.12 7.68
C LYS A 270 4.37 -5.19 7.31
N LEU A 271 4.81 -6.38 6.88
CA LEU A 271 6.12 -6.62 6.31
C LEU A 271 6.02 -6.60 4.78
N LYS A 272 6.75 -5.69 4.13
CA LYS A 272 6.86 -5.66 2.65
C LYS A 272 7.96 -6.63 2.19
N GLU A 273 7.60 -7.64 1.42
CA GLU A 273 8.50 -8.70 0.97
C GLU A 273 8.84 -8.45 -0.51
N GLY A 274 9.67 -7.44 -0.73
CA GLY A 274 9.94 -6.91 -2.07
C GLY A 274 8.77 -6.13 -2.65
N LYS A 275 8.62 -6.15 -3.97
CA LYS A 275 7.66 -5.28 -4.69
C LYS A 275 6.24 -5.82 -4.75
N HIS A 276 6.10 -7.14 -4.68
CA HIS A 276 4.89 -7.86 -5.11
C HIS A 276 4.22 -8.65 -4.01
N LEU A 277 4.80 -8.69 -2.82
CA LEU A 277 4.36 -9.52 -1.71
C LEU A 277 4.38 -8.69 -0.42
N SER A 278 3.40 -8.91 0.45
CA SER A 278 3.48 -8.39 1.82
C SER A 278 2.64 -9.20 2.78
N THR A 279 3.20 -9.48 3.95
CA THR A 279 2.53 -10.17 5.06
C THR A 279 2.02 -9.17 6.08
N GLU A 280 0.81 -9.35 6.56
CA GLU A 280 0.19 -8.56 7.62
C GLU A 280 -0.15 -9.46 8.82
N ALA A 281 0.37 -9.14 10.00
CA ALA A 281 -0.11 -9.67 11.28
C ALA A 281 -1.10 -8.66 11.87
N ILE A 282 -2.28 -9.12 12.29
CA ILE A 282 -3.40 -8.29 12.71
C ILE A 282 -3.89 -8.76 14.06
N ILE A 283 -4.06 -7.82 14.98
CA ILE A 283 -4.72 -8.00 16.27
C ILE A 283 -5.87 -7.00 16.39
N GLU A 284 -6.99 -7.45 16.93
CA GLU A 284 -8.18 -6.62 17.04
C GLU A 284 -8.98 -6.97 18.29
N TYR A 285 -9.43 -5.93 19.00
CA TYR A 285 -10.37 -6.03 20.11
C TYR A 285 -11.65 -5.27 19.75
N LYS A 286 -12.80 -5.92 19.95
CA LYS A 286 -14.13 -5.34 19.75
C LYS A 286 -14.89 -5.33 21.05
N ASP A 287 -15.36 -4.16 21.48
CA ASP A 287 -16.44 -4.03 22.46
C ASP A 287 -17.77 -3.90 21.71
N ASN A 288 -18.68 -4.84 21.93
CA ASN A 288 -19.92 -4.98 21.19
C ASN A 288 -21.11 -4.66 22.09
N LYS A 289 -21.88 -3.64 21.72
CA LYS A 289 -23.16 -3.29 22.34
C LYS A 289 -24.30 -3.52 21.36
N TYR A 290 -25.37 -4.11 21.87
CA TYR A 290 -26.59 -4.44 21.13
C TYR A 290 -27.82 -3.97 21.92
N TRP A 291 -28.87 -3.57 21.23
CA TRP A 291 -30.16 -3.26 21.84
C TRP A 291 -31.23 -4.12 21.23
N ASP A 292 -32.25 -4.43 22.01
CA ASP A 292 -33.44 -5.11 21.50
C ASP A 292 -34.16 -4.17 20.54
N ALA A 293 -34.74 -4.75 19.50
CA ALA A 293 -35.57 -4.08 18.51
C ALA A 293 -36.88 -4.88 18.35
N PRO A 294 -37.97 -4.31 17.80
CA PRO A 294 -39.27 -4.99 17.68
C PRO A 294 -39.20 -6.40 17.08
N LEU A 295 -38.39 -6.59 16.02
CA LEU A 295 -38.17 -7.90 15.39
C LEU A 295 -37.09 -8.76 16.07
N PHE A 296 -36.30 -8.18 16.98
CA PHE A 296 -35.14 -8.83 17.62
C PHE A 296 -35.10 -8.54 19.12
N SER A 297 -36.10 -9.06 19.83
CA SER A 297 -36.34 -8.81 21.26
C SER A 297 -35.30 -9.41 22.24
N THR A 298 -34.34 -10.19 21.72
CA THR A 298 -33.27 -10.80 22.53
C THR A 298 -31.86 -10.40 22.07
N ASN A 299 -31.75 -9.39 21.20
CA ASN A 299 -30.49 -8.96 20.61
C ASN A 299 -29.48 -8.47 21.67
N ARG A 300 -29.95 -7.87 22.78
CA ARG A 300 -29.09 -7.41 23.88
C ARG A 300 -28.24 -8.52 24.50
N LEU A 301 -28.67 -9.78 24.42
CA LEU A 301 -27.98 -10.92 25.03
C LEU A 301 -26.61 -11.21 24.39
N ARG A 302 -26.35 -10.60 23.22
CA ARG A 302 -25.11 -10.73 22.43
C ARG A 302 -24.02 -9.75 22.84
N ARG A 303 -24.31 -8.84 23.76
CA ARG A 303 -23.34 -7.87 24.29
C ARG A 303 -22.11 -8.58 24.82
N GLY A 304 -20.96 -7.92 24.72
CA GLY A 304 -19.69 -8.47 25.20
C GLY A 304 -18.57 -8.06 24.28
N HIS A 305 -17.53 -8.88 24.17
CA HIS A 305 -16.35 -8.51 23.42
C HIS A 305 -15.83 -9.62 22.53
N THR A 306 -14.97 -9.27 21.58
CA THR A 306 -14.30 -10.23 20.70
C THR A 306 -12.84 -9.86 20.54
N ASN A 307 -11.96 -10.84 20.76
CA ASN A 307 -10.56 -10.74 20.41
C ASN A 307 -10.30 -11.50 19.12
N THR A 308 -9.65 -10.86 18.16
CA THR A 308 -9.34 -11.43 16.84
C THR A 308 -7.84 -11.36 16.60
N TYR A 309 -7.28 -12.48 16.15
CA TYR A 309 -5.87 -12.58 15.77
C TYR A 309 -5.79 -13.16 14.37
N GLY A 310 -5.00 -12.57 13.49
CA GLY A 310 -4.90 -13.10 12.15
C GLY A 310 -3.65 -12.72 11.38
N ILE A 311 -3.49 -13.43 10.27
CA ILE A 311 -2.42 -13.24 9.31
C ILE A 311 -3.03 -13.12 7.92
N LYS A 312 -2.48 -12.22 7.11
CA LYS A 312 -2.92 -11.98 5.74
C LYS A 312 -1.72 -11.82 4.82
N GLN A 313 -1.63 -12.65 3.79
CA GLN A 313 -0.63 -12.55 2.74
C GLN A 313 -1.23 -11.84 1.54
N ASN A 314 -0.68 -10.69 1.16
CA ASN A 314 -1.07 -9.97 -0.06
C ASN A 314 -0.04 -10.27 -1.16
N PHE A 315 -0.51 -10.39 -2.40
CA PHE A 315 0.38 -10.60 -3.55
C PHE A 315 -0.12 -9.88 -4.81
N THR A 316 0.79 -9.63 -5.75
CA THR A 316 0.48 -9.10 -7.09
C THR A 316 1.44 -9.69 -8.13
N VAL A 317 0.90 -10.43 -9.09
CA VAL A 317 1.64 -11.07 -10.17
C VAL A 317 1.02 -10.68 -11.51
N LYS A 318 1.69 -9.79 -12.26
CA LYS A 318 1.21 -9.27 -13.55
C LYS A 318 -0.20 -8.68 -13.43
N LYS A 319 -1.19 -9.32 -14.08
CA LYS A 319 -2.61 -8.93 -14.12
C LYS A 319 -3.42 -9.44 -12.92
N LEU A 320 -2.84 -10.30 -12.09
CA LEU A 320 -3.48 -10.90 -10.93
C LEU A 320 -3.00 -10.21 -9.65
N ALA A 321 -3.93 -9.80 -8.81
CA ALA A 321 -3.66 -9.36 -7.46
C ALA A 321 -4.59 -10.08 -6.49
N GLY A 322 -4.21 -10.20 -5.24
CA GLY A 322 -5.06 -10.88 -4.29
C GLY A 322 -4.47 -10.94 -2.89
N HIS A 323 -5.19 -11.66 -2.05
CA HIS A 323 -4.70 -12.04 -0.73
C HIS A 323 -5.33 -13.35 -0.27
N VAL A 324 -4.63 -14.02 0.64
CA VAL A 324 -5.14 -15.12 1.45
C VAL A 324 -5.03 -14.72 2.91
N PHE A 325 -5.92 -15.25 3.76
CA PHE A 325 -5.94 -14.90 5.17
C PHE A 325 -6.39 -16.05 6.05
N TYR A 326 -6.02 -15.95 7.32
CA TYR A 326 -6.55 -16.75 8.41
C TYR A 326 -6.75 -15.87 9.65
N PHE A 327 -7.88 -16.03 10.33
CA PHE A 327 -8.23 -15.37 11.57
C PHE A 327 -8.76 -16.37 12.59
N ALA A 328 -8.41 -16.17 13.86
CA ALA A 328 -9.03 -16.80 15.01
C ALA A 328 -9.80 -15.72 15.79
N ASP A 329 -11.08 -15.98 16.05
CA ASP A 329 -12.02 -15.08 16.71
C ASP A 329 -12.47 -15.69 18.05
N PHE A 330 -12.27 -14.98 19.15
CA PHE A 330 -12.67 -15.40 20.50
C PHE A 330 -13.72 -14.44 21.04
N ASN A 331 -14.99 -14.83 20.93
CA ASN A 331 -16.13 -14.02 21.37
C ASN A 331 -16.55 -14.42 22.80
N ARG A 332 -16.70 -13.43 23.67
CA ARG A 332 -17.20 -13.58 25.03
C ARG A 332 -18.37 -12.63 25.24
N ALA A 333 -19.56 -13.18 25.16
CA ALA A 333 -20.82 -12.48 25.37
C ALA A 333 -21.26 -12.55 26.83
N GLU A 334 -22.06 -11.58 27.28
CA GLU A 334 -22.74 -11.55 28.59
C GLU A 334 -23.54 -12.83 28.80
N THR A 335 -24.17 -13.32 27.73
CA THR A 335 -24.91 -14.59 27.76
C THR A 335 -24.05 -15.71 27.18
N ALA A 336 -23.82 -16.76 27.97
CA ALA A 336 -22.82 -17.79 27.68
C ALA A 336 -23.02 -18.53 26.35
N TYR A 337 -24.26 -18.74 25.91
CA TYR A 337 -24.55 -19.46 24.65
C TYR A 337 -24.27 -18.62 23.40
N TRP A 338 -24.06 -17.30 23.55
CA TRP A 338 -23.57 -16.42 22.49
C TRP A 338 -22.05 -16.39 22.38
N SER A 339 -21.33 -16.88 23.40
CA SER A 339 -19.87 -16.98 23.37
C SER A 339 -19.41 -18.11 22.47
N TYR A 340 -18.39 -17.86 21.65
CA TYR A 340 -17.82 -18.86 20.75
C TYR A 340 -16.31 -18.70 20.57
N ASP A 341 -15.67 -19.78 20.13
CA ASP A 341 -14.36 -19.73 19.49
C ASP A 341 -14.54 -20.04 18.00
N GLY A 342 -13.95 -19.21 17.16
CA GLY A 342 -14.16 -19.22 15.72
C GLY A 342 -12.86 -19.20 14.95
N HIS A 343 -12.86 -19.87 13.79
CA HIS A 343 -11.73 -19.92 12.88
C HIS A 343 -12.21 -19.60 11.48
N ARG A 344 -11.52 -18.69 10.82
CA ARG A 344 -11.92 -18.23 9.50
C ARG A 344 -10.73 -18.14 8.57
N ALA A 345 -10.84 -18.72 7.39
CA ALA A 345 -9.84 -18.67 6.35
C ALA A 345 -10.47 -18.30 5.02
N GLY A 346 -9.72 -17.63 4.15
CA GLY A 346 -10.25 -17.26 2.85
C GLY A 346 -9.21 -16.70 1.90
N ALA A 347 -9.68 -16.46 0.68
CA ALA A 347 -8.90 -15.90 -0.40
C ALA A 347 -9.75 -14.93 -1.20
N LYS A 348 -9.10 -13.89 -1.73
CA LYS A 348 -9.69 -13.01 -2.74
C LYS A 348 -8.69 -12.78 -3.85
N LEU A 349 -9.15 -12.96 -5.08
CA LEU A 349 -8.40 -12.72 -6.30
C LEU A 349 -9.08 -11.60 -7.09
N VAL A 350 -8.26 -10.79 -7.74
CA VAL A 350 -8.67 -9.74 -8.68
C VAL A 350 -7.82 -9.92 -9.93
N TYR A 351 -8.47 -10.19 -11.05
CA TYR A 351 -7.82 -10.35 -12.34
C TYR A 351 -8.26 -9.25 -13.31
N GLN A 352 -7.27 -8.57 -13.90
CA GLN A 352 -7.49 -7.62 -14.97
C GLN A 352 -7.63 -8.38 -16.30
N ILE A 353 -8.86 -8.57 -16.78
CA ILE A 353 -9.14 -9.25 -18.05
C ILE A 353 -8.53 -8.40 -19.17
N THR A 354 -9.04 -7.17 -19.30
CA THR A 354 -8.55 -6.11 -20.20
C THR A 354 -8.73 -4.76 -19.50
N THR A 355 -8.13 -3.69 -19.98
CA THR A 355 -8.59 -2.35 -19.56
C THR A 355 -9.78 -1.99 -20.44
N PRO A 356 -10.97 -1.67 -19.89
CA PRO A 356 -11.29 -1.33 -18.49
C PRO A 356 -12.07 -2.41 -17.68
N LEU A 357 -11.94 -3.69 -18.01
CA LEU A 357 -12.74 -4.80 -17.44
C LEU A 357 -11.95 -5.68 -16.44
N PHE A 358 -12.51 -5.84 -15.24
CA PHE A 358 -11.90 -6.59 -14.14
C PHE A 358 -12.89 -7.61 -13.56
N ILE A 359 -12.37 -8.77 -13.15
CA ILE A 359 -13.13 -9.75 -12.36
C ILE A 359 -12.47 -9.93 -11.01
N SER A 360 -13.28 -10.02 -9.95
CA SER A 360 -12.84 -10.44 -8.63
C SER A 360 -13.63 -11.66 -8.19
N VAL A 361 -12.93 -12.64 -7.64
CA VAL A 361 -13.53 -13.82 -7.02
C VAL A 361 -13.02 -13.96 -5.59
N SER A 362 -13.86 -14.44 -4.69
CA SER A 362 -13.49 -14.68 -3.29
C SER A 362 -14.17 -15.93 -2.75
N GLY A 363 -13.48 -16.60 -1.83
CA GLY A 363 -14.01 -17.71 -1.04
C GLY A 363 -13.59 -17.54 0.42
N GLU A 364 -14.51 -17.82 1.34
CA GLU A 364 -14.29 -17.74 2.78
C GLU A 364 -14.98 -18.94 3.46
N TYR A 365 -14.29 -19.59 4.39
CA TYR A 365 -14.83 -20.60 5.29
C TYR A 365 -14.69 -20.12 6.73
N ASN A 366 -15.75 -20.24 7.50
CA ASN A 366 -15.83 -19.79 8.88
C ASN A 366 -16.50 -20.88 9.74
N LYS A 367 -15.77 -21.38 10.73
CA LYS A 367 -16.25 -22.37 11.68
C LYS A 367 -16.36 -21.76 13.06
N ARG A 368 -17.50 -21.91 13.73
CA ARG A 368 -17.73 -21.40 15.08
C ARG A 368 -18.26 -22.49 16.00
N SER A 369 -17.66 -22.58 17.18
CA SER A 369 -18.07 -23.51 18.23
C SER A 369 -18.54 -22.73 19.46
N HIS A 370 -19.85 -22.78 19.74
CA HIS A 370 -20.44 -22.07 20.87
C HIS A 370 -20.17 -22.79 22.18
N LYS A 371 -19.97 -22.00 23.25
CA LYS A 371 -19.45 -22.49 24.53
C LYS A 371 -20.51 -23.15 25.41
N ALA A 372 -21.76 -22.71 25.31
CA ALA A 372 -22.88 -23.19 26.13
C ALA A 372 -24.06 -23.70 25.29
N VAL A 373 -24.98 -24.40 25.96
CA VAL A 373 -26.21 -24.94 25.36
C VAL A 373 -27.10 -23.79 24.94
N PHE A 374 -27.63 -23.84 23.71
CA PHE A 374 -28.48 -22.78 23.19
C PHE A 374 -29.83 -22.74 23.91
N LEU A 375 -30.38 -21.54 24.09
CA LEU A 375 -31.67 -21.35 24.75
C LEU A 375 -32.77 -22.13 24.03
N GLY A 376 -33.50 -22.98 24.76
CA GLY A 376 -34.54 -23.83 24.18
C GLY A 376 -34.02 -25.05 23.41
N SER A 377 -32.73 -25.38 23.51
CA SER A 377 -32.12 -26.57 22.91
C SER A 377 -31.43 -27.46 23.97
N SER A 378 -31.10 -28.70 23.60
CA SER A 378 -30.17 -29.58 24.34
C SER A 378 -28.75 -29.53 23.79
N LEU A 379 -28.52 -28.81 22.69
CA LEU A 379 -27.26 -28.79 21.96
C LEU A 379 -26.50 -27.47 22.16
N LYS A 380 -25.17 -27.55 22.12
CA LYS A 380 -24.32 -26.38 21.88
C LYS A 380 -24.28 -26.09 20.38
N ARG A 381 -24.50 -24.84 19.98
CA ARG A 381 -24.51 -24.43 18.57
C ARG A 381 -23.13 -24.60 17.92
N LYS A 382 -23.08 -25.20 16.74
CA LYS A 382 -21.91 -25.27 15.86
C LYS A 382 -22.32 -24.81 14.48
N ASP A 383 -21.57 -23.86 13.94
CA ASP A 383 -21.84 -23.27 12.64
C ASP A 383 -20.63 -23.46 11.73
N GLU A 384 -20.87 -23.92 10.51
CA GLU A 384 -19.88 -24.02 9.44
C GLU A 384 -20.40 -23.26 8.22
N MET A 385 -19.85 -22.06 8.01
CA MET A 385 -20.27 -21.15 6.96
C MET A 385 -19.26 -21.12 5.82
N THR A 386 -19.74 -21.29 4.60
CA THR A 386 -18.99 -20.98 3.37
C THR A 386 -19.61 -19.78 2.67
N LYS A 387 -18.75 -18.91 2.14
CA LYS A 387 -19.17 -17.76 1.35
C LYS A 387 -18.32 -17.64 0.10
N TYR A 388 -18.98 -17.59 -1.05
CA TYR A 388 -18.36 -17.34 -2.34
C TYR A 388 -18.87 -16.03 -2.91
N GLY A 389 -18.00 -15.30 -3.61
CA GLY A 389 -18.36 -14.05 -4.24
C GLY A 389 -17.68 -13.89 -5.59
N ALA A 390 -18.42 -13.40 -6.57
CA ALA A 390 -17.92 -12.98 -7.87
C ALA A 390 -18.34 -11.54 -8.13
N LYS A 391 -17.45 -10.74 -8.70
CA LYS A 391 -17.71 -9.36 -9.08
C LYS A 391 -17.06 -9.04 -10.41
N LEU A 392 -17.86 -8.73 -11.42
CA LEU A 392 -17.41 -8.17 -12.69
C LEU A 392 -17.52 -6.65 -12.61
N THR A 393 -16.45 -5.92 -12.92
CA THR A 393 -16.42 -4.45 -12.87
C THR A 393 -15.93 -3.90 -14.20
N TYR A 394 -16.70 -2.99 -14.79
CA TYR A 394 -16.34 -2.24 -15.97
C TYR A 394 -16.17 -0.75 -15.61
N TYR A 395 -14.98 -0.20 -15.83
CA TYR A 395 -14.74 1.23 -15.62
C TYR A 395 -15.08 2.03 -16.88
N ILE A 396 -16.18 2.77 -16.82
CA ILE A 396 -16.60 3.68 -17.89
C ILE A 396 -15.64 4.87 -17.96
N ILE A 397 -15.31 5.44 -16.79
CA ILE A 397 -14.30 6.47 -16.64
C ILE A 397 -13.33 5.99 -15.55
N PRO A 398 -12.04 5.78 -15.86
CA PRO A 398 -11.06 5.33 -14.87
C PRO A 398 -11.13 6.17 -13.58
N ASP A 399 -11.20 5.48 -12.44
CA ASP A 399 -11.27 6.06 -11.09
C ASP A 399 -12.45 7.01 -10.78
N ARG A 400 -13.42 7.17 -11.70
CA ARG A 400 -14.57 8.08 -11.51
C ARG A 400 -15.92 7.45 -11.77
N LEU A 401 -16.04 6.51 -12.69
CA LEU A 401 -17.33 5.92 -13.04
C LEU A 401 -17.15 4.45 -13.37
N SER A 402 -17.85 3.58 -12.65
CA SER A 402 -17.86 2.15 -12.96
C SER A 402 -19.23 1.52 -12.72
N VAL A 403 -19.52 0.49 -13.50
CA VAL A 403 -20.65 -0.41 -13.25
C VAL A 403 -20.08 -1.76 -12.79
N ALA A 404 -20.76 -2.41 -11.86
CA ALA A 404 -20.40 -3.75 -11.44
C ALA A 404 -21.61 -4.67 -11.30
N LEU A 405 -21.42 -5.91 -11.71
CA LEU A 405 -22.31 -7.04 -11.42
C LEU A 405 -21.69 -7.86 -10.30
N THR A 406 -22.49 -8.28 -9.33
CA THR A 406 -22.05 -9.11 -8.21
C THR A 406 -22.96 -10.30 -8.03
N ASP A 407 -22.38 -11.43 -7.66
CA ASP A 407 -23.07 -12.62 -7.17
C ASP A 407 -22.38 -13.05 -5.88
N THR A 408 -23.15 -13.32 -4.84
CA THR A 408 -22.64 -13.76 -3.54
C THR A 408 -23.51 -14.88 -3.01
N TYR A 409 -22.93 -16.06 -2.90
CA TYR A 409 -23.56 -17.23 -2.31
C TYR A 409 -23.01 -17.48 -0.91
N THR A 410 -23.90 -17.70 0.05
CA THR A 410 -23.57 -18.08 1.44
C THR A 410 -24.34 -19.34 1.81
N ASN A 411 -23.65 -20.29 2.42
CA ASN A 411 -24.25 -21.48 3.00
C ASN A 411 -23.74 -21.62 4.43
N ASN A 412 -24.64 -21.57 5.41
CA ASN A 412 -24.31 -21.82 6.81
C ASN A 412 -24.92 -23.15 7.22
N SER A 413 -24.08 -24.16 7.43
CA SER A 413 -24.50 -25.43 7.99
C SER A 413 -24.47 -25.34 9.51
N SER A 414 -25.63 -25.45 10.15
CA SER A 414 -25.74 -25.42 11.61
C SER A 414 -26.39 -26.67 12.18
N ASN A 415 -25.96 -27.09 13.37
CA ASN A 415 -26.65 -28.14 14.11
C ASN A 415 -27.94 -27.66 14.80
N LEU A 416 -28.31 -26.39 14.62
CA LEU A 416 -29.58 -25.81 15.02
C LEU A 416 -30.30 -25.29 13.77
N SER A 417 -31.50 -25.80 13.51
CA SER A 417 -32.25 -25.52 12.27
C SER A 417 -32.53 -24.03 12.05
N ASN A 418 -32.70 -23.25 13.12
CA ASN A 418 -32.87 -21.80 13.03
C ASN A 418 -31.58 -21.03 12.64
N TYR A 419 -30.44 -21.70 12.48
CA TYR A 419 -29.23 -21.09 11.94
C TYR A 419 -28.74 -21.79 10.68
N ASP A 420 -29.43 -22.84 10.24
CA ASP A 420 -29.12 -23.56 9.01
C ASP A 420 -29.78 -22.85 7.83
N TYR A 421 -29.00 -22.31 6.90
CA TYR A 421 -29.56 -21.57 5.77
C TYR A 421 -28.62 -21.51 4.55
N SER A 422 -29.22 -21.27 3.38
CA SER A 422 -28.50 -20.85 2.18
C SER A 422 -29.08 -19.52 1.67
N ARG A 423 -28.23 -18.72 1.02
CA ARG A 423 -28.58 -17.37 0.57
C ARG A 423 -27.76 -17.00 -0.65
N ASN A 424 -28.41 -16.54 -1.70
CA ASN A 424 -27.78 -15.92 -2.86
C ASN A 424 -28.18 -14.44 -2.94
N ILE A 425 -27.21 -13.55 -3.12
CA ILE A 425 -27.45 -12.15 -3.43
C ILE A 425 -26.82 -11.81 -4.78
N VAL A 426 -27.66 -11.43 -5.74
CA VAL A 426 -27.23 -10.89 -7.04
C VAL A 426 -27.47 -9.39 -7.04
N GLY A 427 -26.55 -8.61 -7.59
CA GLY A 427 -26.68 -7.15 -7.60
C GLY A 427 -25.99 -6.46 -8.75
N ILE A 428 -26.52 -5.29 -9.09
CA ILE A 428 -25.92 -4.34 -10.02
C ILE A 428 -25.64 -3.03 -9.31
N PHE A 429 -24.46 -2.46 -9.54
CA PHE A 429 -23.99 -1.27 -8.84
C PHE A 429 -23.42 -0.24 -9.81
N LEU A 430 -23.84 1.00 -9.66
CA LEU A 430 -23.22 2.16 -10.28
C LEU A 430 -22.40 2.91 -9.22
N LYS A 431 -21.11 3.07 -9.47
CA LYS A 431 -20.20 3.81 -8.61
C LYS A 431 -19.75 5.09 -9.29
N VAL A 432 -19.88 6.22 -8.59
CA VAL A 432 -19.38 7.54 -8.97
C VAL A 432 -18.32 8.00 -7.96
N GLY A 433 -17.09 8.17 -8.43
CA GLY A 433 -16.01 8.83 -7.71
C GLY A 433 -16.11 10.34 -7.90
N VAL A 434 -16.45 11.06 -6.82
CA VAL A 434 -16.72 12.50 -6.82
C VAL A 434 -15.43 13.32 -6.70
N LEU A 435 -14.43 12.82 -5.94
CA LEU A 435 -13.18 13.54 -5.63
C LEU A 435 -11.91 12.72 -5.90
#